data_AF-A0A3B9A3N3-F1
#
_entry.id   AF-A0A3B9A3N3-F1
#
_cell.length_a   1.000
_cell.length_b   1.000
_cell.length_c   1.000
_cell.angle_alpha   90.00
_cell.angle_beta   90.00
_cell.angle_gamma   90.00
#
_symmetry.space_group_name_H-M   'P 1'
#
loop_
_entity.id
_entity.type
_entity.pdbx_description
1 polymer ?
#
loop_
_entity_poly.entity_id
_entity_poly.type
_entity_poly.pdbx_seq_one_letter_code
_entity_poly.pdbx_strand_id
1 'polypeptide(L)'
;AYQLLGLLAEIDMQRLDWRQALRFYEQMRSLQPNDPALRTRIVVLNFQLGQDKTAYLEVDNFIGILEGMRQHEAAIQFVKGILFELPDKFELHRRLADLYRRNQQISEAIAELDALAEKYAEAGDYEASIRTVQEIIRLNPPNRQEYEAVLEKLRRSSG
;
A
#
# COMPACT_ATOMS: atom_id res chain seq x y z
N ALA A 1 7.19 12.94 -27.34
CA ALA A 1 5.83 12.85 -26.75
C ALA A 1 5.87 12.64 -25.24
N TYR A 2 6.49 11.55 -24.75
CA TYR A 2 6.55 11.23 -23.32
C TYR A 2 7.10 12.36 -22.43
N GLN A 3 8.28 12.90 -22.77
CA GLN A 3 8.89 14.02 -22.01
C GLN A 3 8.03 15.28 -21.97
N LEU A 4 7.33 15.59 -23.07
CA LEU A 4 6.42 16.74 -23.13
C LEU A 4 5.21 16.54 -22.21
N LEU A 5 4.62 15.34 -22.20
CA LEU A 5 3.53 14.99 -21.29
C LEU A 5 3.97 15.08 -19.83
N GLY A 6 5.20 14.63 -19.52
CA GLY A 6 5.77 14.75 -18.18
C GLY A 6 5.90 16.20 -17.72
N LEU A 7 6.44 17.07 -18.59
CA LEU A 7 6.56 18.50 -18.31
C LEU A 7 5.19 19.15 -18.07
N LEU A 8 4.19 18.82 -18.90
CA LEU A 8 2.82 19.34 -18.75
C LEU A 8 2.20 18.87 -17.43
N ALA A 9 2.37 17.60 -17.08
CA ALA A 9 1.90 17.07 -15.81
C ALA A 9 2.54 17.80 -14.62
N GLU A 10 3.85 18.04 -14.66
CA GLU A 10 4.58 18.76 -13.61
C GLU A 10 4.12 20.22 -13.46
N ILE A 11 3.86 20.91 -14.57
CA ILE A 11 3.32 22.28 -14.55
C ILE A 11 1.95 22.31 -13.87
N ASP A 12 1.08 21.36 -14.19
CA ASP A 12 -0.26 21.30 -13.59
C ASP A 12 -0.22 20.86 -12.13
N MET A 13 0.74 20.00 -11.75
CA MET A 13 1.04 19.70 -10.36
C MET A 13 1.42 20.96 -9.57
N GLN A 14 2.29 21.82 -10.12
CA GLN A 14 2.67 23.09 -9.49
C GLN A 14 1.49 24.06 -9.34
N ARG A 15 0.53 24.00 -10.26
CA ARG A 15 -0.70 24.79 -10.22
C ARG A 15 -1.79 24.20 -9.34
N LEU A 16 -1.53 23.04 -8.74
CA LEU A 16 -2.50 22.24 -8.01
C LEU A 16 -3.72 21.81 -8.86
N ASP A 17 -3.56 21.74 -10.18
CA ASP A 17 -4.56 21.17 -11.09
C ASP A 17 -4.34 19.66 -11.22
N TRP A 18 -4.66 18.95 -10.14
CA TRP A 18 -4.39 17.52 -9.98
C TRP A 18 -5.16 16.66 -10.98
N ARG A 19 -6.34 17.14 -11.40
CA ARG A 19 -7.16 16.46 -12.41
C ARG A 19 -6.50 16.52 -13.77
N GLN A 20 -6.00 17.68 -14.17
CA GLN A 20 -5.35 17.82 -15.47
C GLN A 20 -3.98 17.11 -15.49
N ALA A 21 -3.21 17.19 -14.40
CA ALA A 21 -1.98 16.41 -14.25
C ALA A 21 -2.24 14.90 -14.37
N LEU A 22 -3.27 14.37 -13.71
CA LEU A 22 -3.66 12.96 -13.79
C LEU A 22 -3.94 12.54 -15.24
N ARG A 23 -4.65 13.35 -16.03
CA ARG A 23 -4.91 13.04 -17.45
C ARG A 23 -3.64 12.92 -18.29
N PHE A 24 -2.60 13.70 -17.97
CA PHE A 24 -1.31 13.58 -18.66
C PHE A 24 -0.56 12.32 -18.22
N TYR A 25 -0.57 11.98 -16.93
CA TYR A 25 0.01 10.73 -16.45
C TYR A 25 -0.70 9.49 -17.02
N GLU A 26 -2.02 9.52 -17.18
CA GLU A 26 -2.77 8.44 -17.84
C GLU A 26 -2.39 8.28 -19.31
N GLN A 27 -2.14 9.39 -20.03
CA GLN A 27 -1.62 9.34 -21.40
C GLN A 27 -0.20 8.76 -21.42
N MET A 28 0.67 9.16 -20.50
CA MET A 28 2.00 8.59 -20.35
C MET A 28 1.95 7.09 -20.10
N ARG A 29 0.97 6.62 -19.31
CA ARG A 29 0.79 5.20 -19.00
C ARG A 29 0.46 4.37 -20.24
N SER A 30 -0.27 4.95 -21.20
CA SER A 30 -0.53 4.26 -22.47
C SER A 30 0.74 4.04 -23.32
N LEU A 31 1.78 4.86 -23.09
CA LEU A 31 3.08 4.74 -23.76
C LEU A 31 4.05 3.85 -22.98
N GLN A 32 4.02 3.92 -21.65
CA GLN A 32 4.87 3.15 -20.74
C GLN A 32 4.03 2.49 -19.63
N PRO A 33 3.32 1.39 -19.92
CA PRO A 33 2.39 0.79 -18.98
C PRO A 33 3.10 0.15 -17.77
N ASN A 34 4.39 -0.17 -17.86
CA ASN A 34 5.10 -0.88 -16.81
C ASN A 34 6.08 0.00 -16.03
N ASP A 35 5.95 1.32 -16.10
CA ASP A 35 6.76 2.25 -15.30
C ASP A 35 6.17 2.38 -13.88
N PRO A 36 6.83 1.84 -12.82
CA PRO A 36 6.31 1.90 -11.47
C PRO A 36 6.21 3.31 -10.91
N ALA A 37 7.13 4.21 -11.27
CA ALA A 37 7.12 5.58 -10.76
C ALA A 37 5.90 6.35 -11.29
N LEU A 38 5.59 6.15 -12.58
CA LEU A 38 4.39 6.69 -13.19
C LEU A 38 3.11 6.13 -12.57
N ARG A 39 3.06 4.81 -12.33
CA ARG A 39 1.92 4.14 -11.68
C ARG A 39 1.70 4.68 -10.26
N THR A 40 2.78 4.90 -9.50
CA THR A 40 2.70 5.50 -8.15
C THR A 40 2.08 6.89 -8.22
N ARG A 41 2.51 7.74 -9.16
CA ARG A 41 1.94 9.09 -9.35
C ARG A 41 0.44 9.05 -9.65
N ILE A 42 0.00 8.15 -10.53
CA ILE A 42 -1.42 7.96 -10.83
C ILE A 42 -2.20 7.55 -9.57
N VAL A 43 -1.70 6.57 -8.81
CA VAL A 43 -2.37 6.10 -7.59
C VAL A 43 -2.48 7.21 -6.54
N VAL A 44 -1.37 7.91 -6.25
CA VAL A 44 -1.34 8.99 -5.25
C VAL A 44 -2.31 10.10 -5.63
N LEU A 45 -2.35 10.51 -6.91
CA LEU A 45 -3.28 11.53 -7.37
C LEU A 45 -4.74 11.09 -7.26
N ASN A 46 -5.04 9.83 -7.55
CA ASN A 46 -6.40 9.32 -7.36
C ASN A 46 -6.83 9.40 -5.89
N PHE A 47 -5.97 9.03 -4.93
CA PHE A 47 -6.26 9.20 -3.49
C PHE A 47 -6.46 10.67 -3.11
N GLN A 48 -5.59 11.55 -3.58
CA GLN A 48 -5.67 12.99 -3.35
C GLN A 48 -6.95 13.63 -3.91
N LEU A 49 -7.49 13.08 -4.99
CA LEU A 49 -8.76 13.50 -5.60
C LEU A 49 -9.99 12.84 -4.94
N GLY A 50 -9.81 12.04 -3.89
CA GLY A 50 -10.88 11.29 -3.21
C GLY A 50 -11.42 10.10 -4.01
N GLN A 51 -10.64 9.61 -4.98
CA GLN A 51 -10.99 8.49 -5.87
C GLN A 51 -10.38 7.17 -5.38
N ASP A 52 -10.50 6.90 -4.08
CA ASP A 52 -9.87 5.76 -3.41
C ASP A 52 -10.17 4.42 -4.09
N LYS A 53 -11.42 4.20 -4.53
CA LYS A 53 -11.80 2.99 -5.27
C LYS A 53 -10.98 2.81 -6.56
N THR A 54 -10.78 3.89 -7.31
CA THR A 54 -9.96 3.88 -8.54
C THR A 54 -8.49 3.65 -8.19
N ALA A 55 -7.99 4.29 -7.15
CA ALA A 55 -6.62 4.13 -6.68
C ALA A 55 -6.30 2.67 -6.30
N TYR A 56 -7.16 2.05 -5.47
CA TYR A 56 -6.96 0.65 -5.07
C TYR A 56 -7.08 -0.32 -6.26
N LEU A 57 -7.97 -0.07 -7.21
CA LEU A 57 -8.08 -0.88 -8.43
C LEU A 57 -6.80 -0.81 -9.26
N GLU A 58 -6.20 0.37 -9.39
CA GLU A 58 -4.93 0.58 -10.10
C GLU A 58 -3.77 -0.15 -9.40
N VAL A 59 -3.73 -0.09 -8.07
CA VAL A 59 -2.74 -0.82 -7.25
C VAL A 59 -2.83 -2.32 -7.52
N ASP A 60 -4.04 -2.88 -7.46
CA ASP A 60 -4.26 -4.32 -7.67
C ASP A 60 -3.92 -4.76 -9.08
N ASN A 61 -4.32 -3.96 -10.05
CA ASN A 61 -4.01 -4.22 -11.45
C ASN A 61 -2.49 -4.27 -11.67
N PHE A 62 -1.76 -3.29 -11.15
CA PHE A 62 -0.34 -3.20 -11.40
C PHE A 62 0.47 -4.23 -10.62
N ILE A 63 0.08 -4.55 -9.37
CA ILE A 63 0.64 -5.69 -8.63
C ILE A 63 0.46 -6.98 -9.44
N GLY A 64 -0.75 -7.25 -9.95
CA GLY A 64 -1.01 -8.45 -10.75
C GLY A 64 -0.17 -8.54 -12.03
N ILE A 65 0.07 -7.40 -12.70
CA ILE A 65 0.97 -7.32 -13.86
C ILE A 65 2.40 -7.70 -13.45
N LEU A 66 2.93 -7.10 -12.38
CA LEU A 66 4.30 -7.34 -11.91
C LEU A 66 4.50 -8.78 -11.43
N GLU A 67 3.55 -9.33 -10.66
CA GLU A 67 3.57 -10.73 -10.23
C GLU A 67 3.50 -11.69 -11.43
N GLY A 68 2.67 -11.40 -12.43
CA GLY A 68 2.60 -12.16 -13.69
C GLY A 68 3.92 -12.17 -14.48
N MET A 69 4.71 -11.09 -14.34
CA MET A 69 6.07 -10.99 -14.90
C MET A 69 7.16 -11.55 -13.97
N ARG A 70 6.79 -12.14 -12.81
CA ARG A 70 7.69 -12.59 -11.74
C ARG A 70 8.57 -11.47 -11.16
N GLN A 71 8.15 -10.22 -11.28
CA GLN A 71 8.81 -9.05 -10.72
C GLN A 71 8.33 -8.75 -9.30
N HIS A 72 8.46 -9.74 -8.42
CA HIS A 72 7.97 -9.71 -7.04
C HIS A 72 8.52 -8.53 -6.23
N GLU A 73 9.83 -8.27 -6.35
CA GLU A 73 10.48 -7.13 -5.68
C GLU A 73 9.96 -5.79 -6.20
N ALA A 74 9.70 -5.69 -7.51
CA ALA A 74 9.13 -4.45 -8.07
C ALA A 74 7.72 -4.19 -7.54
N ALA A 75 6.91 -5.22 -7.31
CA ALA A 75 5.58 -5.07 -6.70
C ALA A 75 5.67 -4.54 -5.26
N ILE A 76 6.63 -5.06 -4.48
CA ILE A 76 6.92 -4.56 -3.13
C ILE A 76 7.36 -3.08 -3.19
N GLN A 77 8.33 -2.73 -4.03
CA GLN A 77 8.82 -1.36 -4.15
C GLN A 77 7.74 -0.39 -4.62
N PHE A 78 6.86 -0.83 -5.52
CA PHE A 78 5.71 -0.05 -5.97
C PHE A 78 4.78 0.32 -4.80
N VAL A 79 4.37 -0.65 -3.98
CA VAL A 79 3.49 -0.38 -2.82
C VAL A 79 4.21 0.48 -1.77
N LYS A 80 5.49 0.22 -1.51
CA LYS A 80 6.32 1.06 -0.63
C LYS A 80 6.41 2.50 -1.11
N GLY A 81 6.54 2.73 -2.41
CA GLY A 81 6.56 4.06 -2.99
C GLY A 81 5.27 4.84 -2.74
N ILE A 82 4.12 4.16 -2.76
CA ILE A 82 2.84 4.79 -2.42
C ILE A 82 2.76 5.07 -0.92
N LEU A 83 3.11 4.12 -0.07
CA LEU A 83 3.09 4.26 1.40
C LEU A 83 4.07 5.33 1.91
N PHE A 84 5.16 5.59 1.20
CA PHE A 84 6.07 6.69 1.52
C PHE A 84 5.37 8.05 1.44
N GLU A 85 4.46 8.23 0.48
CA GLU A 85 3.69 9.46 0.31
C GLU A 85 2.39 9.46 1.12
N LEU A 86 1.81 8.28 1.35
CA LEU A 86 0.52 8.08 2.01
C LEU A 86 0.63 7.03 3.14
N PRO A 87 1.33 7.34 4.24
CA PRO A 87 1.63 6.37 5.30
C PRO A 87 0.40 5.89 6.08
N ASP A 88 -0.74 6.59 5.97
CA ASP A 88 -1.96 6.28 6.73
C ASP A 88 -2.96 5.43 5.94
N LYS A 89 -2.55 4.82 4.83
CA LYS A 89 -3.40 3.92 4.04
C LYS A 89 -3.29 2.48 4.55
N PHE A 90 -4.09 2.16 5.57
CA PHE A 90 -4.17 0.86 6.24
C PHE A 90 -4.26 -0.34 5.26
N GLU A 91 -5.10 -0.25 4.23
CA GLU A 91 -5.23 -1.31 3.24
C GLU A 91 -3.94 -1.54 2.43
N LEU A 92 -3.12 -0.51 2.20
CA LEU A 92 -1.86 -0.66 1.49
C LEU A 92 -0.80 -1.37 2.35
N HIS A 93 -0.77 -1.12 3.66
CA HIS A 93 0.07 -1.92 4.59
C HIS A 93 -0.32 -3.40 4.54
N ARG A 94 -1.63 -3.70 4.53
CA ARG A 94 -2.10 -5.09 4.41
C ARG A 94 -1.65 -5.73 3.10
N ARG A 95 -1.74 -5.01 1.98
CA ARG A 95 -1.27 -5.49 0.68
C ARG A 95 0.23 -5.73 0.65
N LEU A 96 1.00 -4.86 1.30
CA LEU A 96 2.45 -5.01 1.42
C LEU A 96 2.82 -6.25 2.26
N ALA A 97 2.14 -6.47 3.39
CA ALA A 97 2.30 -7.69 4.18
C ALA A 97 1.99 -8.97 3.36
N ASP A 98 0.91 -8.96 2.58
CA ASP A 98 0.54 -10.08 1.72
C ASP A 98 1.55 -10.32 0.58
N LEU A 99 2.15 -9.27 0.03
CA LEU A 99 3.25 -9.38 -0.94
C LEU A 99 4.47 -10.02 -0.29
N TYR A 100 4.90 -9.53 0.88
CA TYR A 100 6.00 -10.11 1.61
C TYR A 100 5.78 -11.59 1.94
N ARG A 101 4.58 -11.94 2.41
CA ARG A 101 4.21 -13.34 2.71
C ARG A 101 4.30 -14.23 1.49
N ARG A 102 3.76 -13.79 0.34
CA ARG A 102 3.82 -14.55 -0.93
C ARG A 102 5.26 -14.74 -1.43
N ASN A 103 6.14 -13.80 -1.09
CA ASN A 103 7.57 -13.84 -1.43
C ASN A 103 8.45 -14.50 -0.36
N GLN A 104 7.85 -15.19 0.63
CA GLN A 104 8.53 -15.86 1.74
C GLN A 104 9.34 -14.94 2.67
N GLN A 105 9.08 -13.63 2.59
CA GLN A 105 9.65 -12.59 3.46
C GLN A 105 8.79 -12.44 4.71
N ILE A 106 8.73 -13.51 5.51
CA ILE A 106 7.79 -13.60 6.64
C ILE A 106 8.07 -12.55 7.71
N SER A 107 9.35 -12.25 7.98
CA SER A 107 9.74 -11.24 8.97
C SER A 107 9.21 -9.86 8.61
N GLU A 108 9.33 -9.46 7.34
CA GLU A 108 8.82 -8.19 6.83
C GLU A 108 7.30 -8.15 6.82
N ALA A 109 6.63 -9.26 6.47
CA ALA A 109 5.18 -9.37 6.57
C ALA A 109 4.68 -9.16 8.02
N ILE A 110 5.36 -9.75 9.00
CA ILE A 110 5.05 -9.58 10.42
C ILE A 110 5.22 -8.11 10.83
N ALA A 111 6.32 -7.46 10.44
CA ALA A 111 6.57 -6.07 10.78
C ALA A 111 5.48 -5.12 10.24
N GLU A 112 5.03 -5.33 9.00
CA GLU A 112 3.94 -4.54 8.42
C GLU A 112 2.59 -4.78 9.13
N LEU A 113 2.28 -6.04 9.47
CA LEU A 113 1.06 -6.36 10.22
C LEU A 113 1.11 -5.83 11.66
N ASP A 114 2.28 -5.81 12.29
CA ASP A 114 2.47 -5.31 13.65
C ASP A 114 2.20 -3.80 13.71
N ALA A 115 2.85 -3.03 12.82
CA ALA A 115 2.58 -1.61 12.66
C ALA A 115 1.10 -1.32 12.34
N LEU A 116 0.48 -2.16 11.52
CA LEU A 116 -0.94 -2.04 11.20
C LEU A 116 -1.84 -2.31 12.42
N ALA A 117 -1.52 -3.32 13.23
CA ALA A 117 -2.25 -3.65 14.45
C ALA A 117 -2.16 -2.54 15.50
N GLU A 118 -0.98 -1.93 15.65
CA GLU A 118 -0.75 -0.78 16.53
C GLU A 118 -1.60 0.41 16.10
N LYS A 119 -1.55 0.79 14.82
CA LYS A 119 -2.38 1.90 14.28
C LYS A 119 -3.88 1.67 14.49
N TYR A 120 -4.38 0.44 14.33
CA TYR A 120 -5.78 0.13 14.62
C TYR A 120 -6.12 0.33 16.10
N ALA A 121 -5.23 -0.10 17.01
CA ALA A 121 -5.44 0.09 18.44
C ALA A 121 -5.41 1.57 18.83
N GLU A 122 -4.50 2.36 18.25
CA GLU A 122 -4.43 3.81 18.44
C GLU A 122 -5.70 4.53 17.94
N ALA A 123 -6.27 4.06 16.82
CA ALA A 123 -7.53 4.55 16.28
C ALA A 123 -8.77 4.08 17.07
N GLY A 124 -8.59 3.22 18.09
CA GLY A 124 -9.67 2.63 18.87
C GLY A 124 -10.41 1.48 18.18
N ASP A 125 -9.97 1.06 16.99
CA ASP A 125 -10.49 -0.13 16.28
C ASP A 125 -9.83 -1.40 16.82
N TYR A 126 -10.17 -1.74 18.06
CA TYR A 126 -9.63 -2.93 18.72
C TYR A 126 -9.99 -4.23 17.98
N GLU A 127 -11.13 -4.29 17.30
CA GLU A 127 -11.49 -5.48 16.53
C GLU A 127 -10.54 -5.71 15.35
N ALA A 128 -10.22 -4.65 14.59
CA ALA A 128 -9.26 -4.75 13.50
C ALA A 128 -7.85 -5.06 14.01
N SER A 129 -7.44 -4.45 15.13
CA SER A 129 -6.16 -4.75 15.79
C SER A 129 -6.08 -6.23 16.18
N ILE A 130 -7.10 -6.76 16.87
CA ILE A 130 -7.19 -8.17 17.28
C ILE A 130 -7.09 -9.10 16.07
N ARG A 131 -7.84 -8.84 14.98
CA ARG A 131 -7.78 -9.67 13.76
C ARG A 131 -6.38 -9.69 13.15
N THR A 132 -5.69 -8.55 13.19
CA THR A 132 -4.34 -8.38 12.64
C THR A 132 -3.30 -9.10 13.51
N VAL A 133 -3.36 -8.99 14.84
CA VAL A 133 -2.48 -9.73 15.76
C VAL A 133 -2.68 -11.25 15.63
N GLN A 134 -3.93 -11.71 15.47
CA GLN A 134 -4.18 -13.13 15.20
C GLN A 134 -3.56 -13.60 13.88
N GLU A 135 -3.50 -12.72 12.87
CA GLU A 135 -2.82 -13.00 11.61
C GLU A 135 -1.31 -13.17 11.82
N ILE A 136 -0.69 -12.28 12.58
CA ILE A 136 0.72 -12.39 12.97
C ILE A 136 0.99 -13.73 13.65
N ILE A 137 0.18 -14.11 14.65
CA ILE A 137 0.34 -15.38 15.38
C ILE A 137 0.27 -16.59 14.43
N ARG A 138 -0.60 -16.56 13.41
CA ARG A 138 -0.71 -17.63 12.39
C ARG A 138 0.54 -17.75 11.52
N LEU A 139 1.33 -16.68 11.38
CA LEU A 139 2.63 -16.73 10.68
C LEU A 139 3.74 -17.36 11.54
N ASN A 140 3.44 -17.74 12.79
CA ASN A 140 4.35 -18.39 13.73
C ASN A 140 5.68 -17.62 13.93
N PRO A 141 5.62 -16.35 14.36
CA PRO A 141 6.81 -15.54 14.60
C PRO A 141 7.65 -16.13 15.74
N PRO A 142 8.98 -15.89 15.77
CA PRO A 142 9.85 -16.38 16.85
C PRO A 142 9.41 -15.92 18.24
N ASN A 143 8.85 -14.72 18.35
CA ASN A 143 8.34 -14.10 19.58
C ASN A 143 6.82 -14.27 19.74
N ARG A 144 6.23 -15.36 19.23
CA ARG A 144 4.78 -15.62 19.27
C ARG A 144 4.13 -15.40 20.64
N GLN A 145 4.81 -15.75 21.74
CA GLN A 145 4.28 -15.55 23.10
C GLN A 145 4.00 -14.07 23.42
N GLU A 146 4.78 -13.15 22.86
CA GLU A 146 4.57 -11.70 23.03
C GLU A 146 3.27 -11.27 22.34
N TYR A 147 3.04 -11.73 21.10
CA TYR A 147 1.81 -11.46 20.37
C TYR A 147 0.56 -12.07 21.02
N GLU A 148 0.69 -13.26 21.62
CA GLU A 148 -0.39 -13.86 22.42
C GLU A 148 -0.73 -12.99 23.65
N ALA A 149 0.27 -12.42 24.32
CA ALA A 149 0.05 -11.49 25.42
C ALA A 149 -0.58 -10.17 24.96
N VAL A 150 -0.18 -9.63 23.79
CA VAL A 150 -0.81 -8.45 23.18
C VAL A 150 -2.28 -8.72 22.87
N LEU A 151 -2.59 -9.88 22.26
CA LEU A 151 -3.95 -10.29 21.93
C LEU A 151 -4.86 -10.32 23.18
N GLU A 152 -4.37 -10.86 24.29
CA GLU A 152 -5.12 -10.91 25.54
C GLU A 152 -5.35 -9.52 26.15
N LYS A 153 -4.39 -8.60 26.03
CA LYS A 153 -4.57 -7.20 26.45
C LYS A 153 -5.64 -6.51 25.61
N LEU A 154 -5.56 -6.64 24.28
CA LEU A 154 -6.52 -6.01 23.36
C LEU A 154 -7.95 -6.48 23.62
N ARG A 155 -8.16 -7.77 23.87
CA ARG A 155 -9.47 -8.35 24.22
C ARG A 155 -10.09 -7.78 25.48
N ARG A 156 -9.26 -7.41 26.47
CA ARG A 156 -9.72 -6.76 27.70
C ARG A 156 -10.07 -5.29 27.49
N SER A 157 -9.38 -4.62 26.57
CA SER A 157 -9.65 -3.22 26.24
C SER A 157 -10.86 -3.03 25.33
N SER A 158 -11.25 -4.08 24.58
CA SER A 158 -12.43 -4.05 23.70
C SER A 158 -13.77 -4.31 24.41
N GLY A 159 -13.74 -4.76 25.67
CA GLY A 159 -14.93 -5.10 26.46
C GLY A 159 -15.17 -4.11 27.58
#